data_AF-A0A9E4G3Q8-F1
#
_entry.id   AF-A0A9E4G3Q8-F1
#
_cell.length_a   1.000
_cell.length_b   1.000
_cell.length_c   1.000
_cell.angle_alpha   90.00
_cell.angle_beta   90.00
_cell.angle_gamma   90.00
#
_symmetry.space_group_name_H-M   'P 1'
#
loop_
_entity.id
_entity.type
_entity.pdbx_description
1 polymer ?
#
loop_
_entity_poly.entity_id
_entity_poly.type
_entity_poly.pdbx_seq_one_letter_code
_entity_poly.pdbx_strand_id
1 'polypeptide(L)'
;MYRHDSNVAALIEFDGGLRVNYQGTWQSNWAAPGFEWRSDCAEGIITQREEFGDLSYARRDDGQLTRVALPPHERWISETRALFAAFVAHILDGAELQCSGRDHLMSLAMLQACIKSSASGSGVLIADVMPRG
;
A
#
# COMPACT_ATOMS: atom_id res chain seq x y z
N MET A 1 18.11 -10.86 16.19
CA MET A 1 17.96 -9.39 16.25
C MET A 1 18.21 -8.84 14.86
N TYR A 2 17.36 -7.95 14.33
CA TYR A 2 17.55 -7.38 12.98
C TYR A 2 18.74 -6.42 12.97
N ARG A 3 19.46 -6.35 11.85
CA ARG A 3 20.60 -5.43 11.66
C ARG A 3 20.16 -3.97 11.47
N HIS A 4 18.93 -3.78 10.99
CA HIS A 4 18.33 -2.48 10.65
C HIS A 4 16.98 -2.34 11.33
N ASP A 5 16.35 -1.18 11.14
CA ASP A 5 15.05 -0.85 11.72
C ASP A 5 13.98 -1.86 11.31
N SER A 6 13.31 -2.45 12.30
CA SER A 6 12.23 -3.41 12.08
C SER A 6 10.87 -2.74 11.88
N ASN A 7 10.77 -1.44 12.15
CA ASN A 7 9.55 -0.66 12.03
C ASN A 7 9.86 0.59 11.22
N VAL A 8 8.85 1.13 10.54
CA VAL A 8 8.98 2.29 9.67
C VAL A 8 7.79 3.22 9.84
N ALA A 9 8.07 4.52 9.76
CA ALA A 9 7.08 5.56 9.55
C ALA A 9 7.55 6.45 8.40
N ALA A 10 6.67 6.77 7.46
CA ALA A 10 7.00 7.59 6.29
C ALA A 10 5.85 8.55 5.95
N LEU A 11 6.22 9.77 5.57
CA LEU A 11 5.32 10.73 4.93
C LEU A 11 5.67 10.78 3.44
N ILE A 12 4.68 10.50 2.59
CA ILE A 12 4.86 10.40 1.15
C ILE A 12 3.94 11.41 0.49
N GLU A 13 4.49 12.25 -0.37
CA GLU A 13 3.73 13.13 -1.26
C GLU A 13 3.82 12.58 -2.69
N PHE A 14 2.67 12.34 -3.30
CA PHE A 14 2.57 11.93 -4.69
C PHE A 14 2.31 13.15 -5.58
N ASP A 15 2.68 13.02 -6.85
CA ASP A 15 2.25 13.95 -7.89
C ASP A 15 0.71 14.07 -7.86
N GLY A 16 0.22 15.31 -7.94
CA GLY A 16 -1.21 15.62 -7.76
C GLY A 16 -1.63 15.90 -6.31
N GLY A 17 -0.70 15.92 -5.36
CA GLY A 17 -0.91 16.44 -4.00
C GLY A 17 -1.52 15.44 -3.02
N LEU A 18 -1.68 14.16 -3.41
CA LEU A 18 -2.04 13.11 -2.48
C LEU A 18 -0.91 12.91 -1.46
N ARG A 19 -1.27 12.85 -0.18
CA ARG A 19 -0.33 12.62 0.91
C ARG A 19 -0.70 11.37 1.67
N VAL A 20 0.29 10.53 1.95
CA VAL A 20 0.14 9.28 2.68
C VAL A 20 1.02 9.32 3.93
N ASN A 21 0.43 9.00 5.07
CA ASN A 21 1.15 8.65 6.28
C ASN A 21 1.18 7.11 6.39
N TYR A 22 2.36 6.53 6.24
CA TYR A 22 2.55 5.08 6.26
C TYR A 22 3.25 4.67 7.54
N GLN A 23 2.72 3.65 8.22
CA GLN A 23 3.36 3.00 9.34
C GLN A 23 3.37 1.49 9.15
N GLY A 24 4.56 0.89 9.22
CA GLY A 24 4.76 -0.55 9.18
C GLY A 24 5.45 -1.01 10.46
N THR A 25 4.90 -2.01 11.14
CA THR A 25 5.52 -2.59 12.34
C THR A 25 5.74 -4.08 12.16
N TRP A 26 7.00 -4.49 12.02
CA TRP A 26 7.37 -5.91 11.98
C TRP A 26 7.62 -6.46 13.38
N GLN A 27 8.12 -5.61 14.28
CA GLN A 27 8.23 -5.91 15.69
C GLN A 27 7.25 -5.03 16.46
N SER A 28 6.14 -5.63 16.86
CA SER A 28 5.11 -5.03 17.71
C SER A 28 4.81 -5.96 18.88
N ASN A 29 4.07 -5.46 19.88
CA ASN A 29 3.67 -6.27 21.04
C ASN A 29 2.33 -7.00 20.82
N TRP A 30 2.01 -7.34 19.56
CA TRP A 30 0.79 -8.07 19.21
C TRP A 30 1.09 -9.11 18.12
N ALA A 31 0.63 -10.34 18.34
CA ALA A 31 0.94 -11.47 17.47
C ALA A 31 0.02 -11.59 16.25
N ALA A 32 -1.08 -10.84 16.19
CA ALA A 32 -1.99 -10.88 15.06
C ALA A 32 -1.59 -9.82 14.01
N PRO A 33 -1.70 -10.14 12.70
CA PRO A 33 -1.50 -9.14 11.65
C PRO A 33 -2.58 -8.06 11.74
N GLY A 34 -2.15 -6.80 11.84
CA GLY A 34 -3.01 -5.62 11.79
C GLY A 34 -2.94 -4.95 10.42
N PHE A 35 -4.10 -4.52 9.91
CA PHE A 35 -4.21 -3.69 8.72
C PHE A 35 -5.19 -2.57 9.00
N GLU A 36 -4.82 -1.35 8.64
CA GLU A 36 -5.74 -0.23 8.63
C GLU A 36 -5.36 0.70 7.49
N TRP A 37 -6.35 1.06 6.69
CA TRP A 37 -6.23 2.08 5.67
C TRP A 37 -7.36 3.07 5.84
N ARG A 38 -7.04 4.36 5.80
CA ARG A 38 -8.01 5.44 5.76
C ARG A 38 -7.68 6.36 4.59
N SER A 39 -8.69 6.65 3.80
CA SER A 39 -8.64 7.63 2.72
C SER A 39 -9.61 8.76 3.05
N ASP A 40 -9.10 9.97 3.21
CA ASP A 40 -9.91 11.18 3.28
C ASP A 40 -10.14 11.71 1.86
N CYS A 41 -11.41 11.87 1.50
CA CYS A 41 -11.88 12.29 0.19
C CYS A 41 -12.65 13.61 0.29
N ALA A 42 -12.96 14.23 -0.85
CA ALA A 42 -13.63 15.52 -0.88
C ALA A 42 -14.98 15.55 -0.09
N GLU A 43 -15.73 14.45 -0.15
CA GLU A 43 -17.09 14.35 0.41
C GLU A 43 -17.19 13.48 1.67
N GLY A 44 -16.09 12.92 2.15
CA GLY A 44 -16.13 11.95 3.25
C GLY A 44 -14.87 11.11 3.35
N ILE A 45 -15.01 9.93 3.94
CA ILE A 45 -13.91 9.01 4.21
C ILE A 45 -14.22 7.60 3.73
N ILE A 46 -13.15 6.86 3.46
CA ILE A 46 -13.15 5.40 3.31
C ILE A 46 -12.22 4.84 4.39
N THR A 47 -12.63 3.77 5.04
CA THR A 47 -11.82 3.03 6.02
C THR A 47 -11.85 1.55 5.68
N GLN A 48 -10.71 0.89 5.80
CA GLN A 48 -10.57 -0.54 5.53
C GLN A 48 -9.68 -1.15 6.61
N ARG A 49 -10.15 -2.21 7.28
CA ARG A 49 -9.43 -2.84 8.41
C ARG A 49 -8.96 -4.28 8.13
N GLU A 50 -9.19 -4.76 6.92
CA GLU A 50 -8.60 -5.98 6.38
C GLU A 50 -8.21 -5.75 4.93
N GLU A 51 -7.05 -6.24 4.48
CA GLU A 51 -6.47 -5.95 3.15
C GLU A 51 -7.46 -6.09 1.99
N PHE A 52 -8.36 -7.08 2.07
CA PHE A 52 -9.41 -7.34 1.08
C PHE A 52 -10.80 -7.49 1.71
N GLY A 53 -10.98 -6.95 2.92
CA GLY A 53 -12.19 -7.09 3.72
C GLY A 53 -12.48 -5.83 4.55
N ASP A 54 -13.50 -5.93 5.40
CA ASP A 54 -13.90 -4.89 6.36
C ASP A 54 -13.80 -3.44 5.85
N LEU A 55 -14.39 -3.21 4.67
CA LEU A 55 -14.43 -1.91 3.99
C LEU A 55 -15.70 -1.14 4.37
N SER A 56 -15.54 0.13 4.73
CA SER A 56 -16.63 1.03 5.06
C SER A 56 -16.36 2.45 4.55
N TYR A 57 -17.41 3.23 4.36
CA TYR A 57 -17.32 4.66 4.06
C TYR A 57 -18.28 5.48 4.94
N ALA A 58 -18.07 6.79 5.01
CA ALA A 58 -19.03 7.75 5.53
C ALA A 58 -18.90 9.06 4.77
N ARG A 59 -20.01 9.74 4.52
CA ARG A 59 -20.01 11.14 4.10
C ARG A 59 -19.73 12.04 5.30
N ARG A 60 -19.35 13.29 5.04
CA ARG A 60 -19.02 14.28 6.08
C ARG A 60 -20.03 14.36 7.23
N ASP A 61 -21.32 14.35 6.90
CA ASP A 61 -22.40 14.58 7.86
C ASP A 61 -23.03 13.26 8.35
N ASP A 62 -22.52 12.11 7.92
CA ASP A 62 -23.01 10.81 8.38
C ASP A 62 -22.55 10.56 9.82
N GLY A 63 -23.48 10.18 10.70
CA GLY A 63 -23.16 9.83 12.09
C GLY A 63 -22.53 8.44 12.26
N GLN A 64 -22.51 7.62 11.21
CA GLN A 64 -22.04 6.23 11.25
C GLN A 64 -21.39 5.81 9.92
N LEU A 65 -20.50 4.81 9.99
CA LEU A 65 -19.91 4.17 8.82
C LEU A 65 -20.93 3.23 8.15
N THR A 66 -21.05 3.35 6.83
CA THR A 66 -21.76 2.39 5.98
C THR A 66 -20.80 1.29 5.52
N ARG A 67 -21.12 0.03 5.80
CA ARG A 67 -20.33 -1.13 5.36
C ARG A 67 -20.53 -1.39 3.87
N VAL A 68 -19.44 -1.69 3.16
CA VAL A 68 -19.47 -2.15 1.77
C VAL A 68 -19.48 -3.67 1.75
N ALA A 69 -20.43 -4.26 1.03
CA ALA A 69 -20.45 -5.70 0.80
C ALA A 69 -19.32 -6.07 -0.17
N LEU A 70 -18.42 -6.95 0.27
CA LEU A 70 -17.30 -7.45 -0.51
C LEU A 70 -17.44 -8.98 -0.72
N PRO A 71 -16.89 -9.53 -1.80
CA PRO A 71 -16.77 -10.98 -1.96
C PRO A 71 -16.00 -11.60 -0.78
N PRO A 72 -16.25 -12.88 -0.46
CA PRO A 72 -15.48 -13.57 0.57
C PRO A 72 -14.00 -13.62 0.17
N HIS A 73 -13.13 -13.41 1.15
CA HIS A 73 -11.69 -13.42 0.98
C HIS A 73 -11.03 -14.23 2.08
N GLU A 74 -10.21 -15.20 1.68
CA GLU A 74 -9.32 -15.93 2.57
C GLU A 74 -7.89 -15.39 2.43
N ARG A 75 -7.38 -14.83 3.54
CA ARG A 75 -6.06 -14.21 3.63
C ARG A 75 -4.96 -15.19 3.20
N TRP A 76 -4.03 -14.72 2.38
CA TRP A 76 -2.90 -15.42 1.77
C TRP A 76 -3.28 -16.46 0.71
N ILE A 77 -4.57 -16.77 0.54
CA ILE A 77 -5.04 -17.78 -0.41
C ILE A 77 -5.67 -17.11 -1.64
N SER A 78 -6.60 -16.18 -1.42
CA SER A 78 -7.43 -15.64 -2.50
C SER A 78 -6.61 -14.73 -3.42
N GLU A 79 -5.80 -13.85 -2.85
CA GLU A 79 -4.88 -12.97 -3.56
C GLU A 79 -3.75 -13.74 -4.25
N THR A 80 -3.20 -14.79 -3.62
CA THR A 80 -2.15 -15.61 -4.23
C THR A 80 -2.67 -16.35 -5.46
N ARG A 81 -3.89 -16.91 -5.36
CA ARG A 81 -4.56 -17.55 -6.49
C ARG A 81 -4.86 -16.56 -7.61
N ALA A 82 -5.34 -15.36 -7.29
CA ALA A 82 -5.63 -14.31 -8.26
C ALA A 82 -4.36 -13.85 -8.99
N LEU A 83 -3.27 -13.61 -8.25
CA LEU A 83 -1.97 -13.22 -8.82
C LEU A 83 -1.42 -14.30 -9.75
N PHE A 84 -1.48 -15.57 -9.35
CA PHE A 84 -1.03 -16.67 -10.20
C PHE A 84 -1.88 -16.81 -11.47
N ALA A 85 -3.21 -16.65 -11.36
CA ALA A 85 -4.09 -16.67 -12.52
C ALA A 85 -3.78 -15.54 -13.50
N ALA A 86 -3.53 -14.31 -12.99
CA ALA A 86 -3.13 -13.17 -13.81
C ALA A 86 -1.78 -13.42 -14.53
N PHE A 87 -0.82 -14.02 -13.82
CA PHE A 87 0.45 -14.42 -14.42
C PHE A 87 0.25 -15.45 -15.56
N VAL A 88 -0.53 -16.50 -15.34
CA VAL A 88 -0.80 -17.53 -16.37
C VAL A 88 -1.51 -16.91 -17.58
N ALA A 89 -2.53 -16.07 -17.37
CA ALA A 89 -3.24 -15.38 -18.44
C ALA A 89 -2.31 -14.46 -19.26
N HIS A 90 -1.36 -13.79 -18.62
CA HIS A 90 -0.37 -13.00 -19.35
C HIS A 90 0.51 -13.87 -20.25
N ILE A 91 1.03 -14.98 -19.72
CA ILE A 91 1.96 -15.85 -20.45
C ILE A 91 1.26 -16.59 -21.60
N LEU A 92 0.04 -17.10 -21.38
CA LEU A 92 -0.66 -17.92 -22.36
C LEU A 92 -1.47 -17.09 -23.35
N ASP A 93 -2.14 -16.05 -22.88
CA ASP A 93 -3.14 -15.31 -23.65
C ASP A 93 -2.72 -13.87 -23.98
N GLY A 94 -1.54 -13.44 -23.49
CA GLY A 94 -1.06 -12.07 -23.68
C GLY A 94 -1.86 -11.01 -22.92
N ALA A 95 -2.61 -11.40 -21.88
CA ALA A 95 -3.36 -10.48 -21.04
C ALA A 95 -2.46 -9.41 -20.41
N GLU A 96 -2.94 -8.19 -20.20
CA GLU A 96 -2.13 -7.10 -19.63
C GLU A 96 -1.75 -7.38 -18.16
N LEU A 97 -0.50 -7.07 -17.79
CA LEU A 97 -0.06 -7.11 -16.40
C LEU A 97 -0.41 -5.79 -15.71
N GLN A 98 -1.23 -5.87 -14.67
CA GLN A 98 -1.59 -4.70 -13.86
C GLN A 98 -0.39 -4.10 -13.12
N CYS A 99 0.57 -4.93 -12.71
CA CYS A 99 1.80 -4.53 -12.04
C CYS A 99 3.01 -5.18 -12.74
N SER A 100 3.49 -4.57 -13.82
CA SER A 100 4.67 -5.08 -14.53
C SER A 100 5.94 -4.91 -13.70
N GLY A 101 7.00 -5.63 -14.04
CA GLY A 101 8.31 -5.41 -13.41
C GLY A 101 8.84 -3.99 -13.58
N ARG A 102 8.55 -3.33 -14.72
CA ARG A 102 8.90 -1.93 -14.96
C ARG A 102 8.15 -0.99 -14.01
N ASP A 103 6.87 -1.25 -13.80
CA ASP A 103 6.04 -0.48 -12.85
C ASP A 103 6.54 -0.67 -11.41
N HIS A 104 6.85 -1.91 -11.01
CA HIS A 104 7.33 -2.24 -9.67
C HIS A 104 8.66 -1.57 -9.29
N LEU A 105 9.48 -1.16 -10.28
CA LEU A 105 10.69 -0.36 -10.00
C LEU A 105 10.38 0.93 -9.26
N MET A 106 9.19 1.52 -9.46
CA MET A 106 8.77 2.73 -8.72
C MET A 106 8.56 2.43 -7.24
N SER A 107 7.95 1.29 -6.90
CA SER A 107 7.82 0.86 -5.50
C SER A 107 9.19 0.65 -4.84
N LEU A 108 10.15 0.06 -5.56
CA LEU A 108 11.52 -0.11 -5.06
C LEU A 108 12.25 1.23 -4.91
N ALA A 109 12.03 2.17 -5.82
CA ALA A 109 12.56 3.52 -5.72
C ALA A 109 12.03 4.25 -4.48
N MET A 110 10.73 4.12 -4.17
CA MET A 110 10.15 4.67 -2.96
C MET A 110 10.83 4.12 -1.69
N LEU A 111 11.09 2.81 -1.64
CA LEU A 111 11.83 2.21 -0.52
C LEU A 111 13.23 2.81 -0.38
N GLN A 112 13.98 2.93 -1.49
CA GLN A 112 15.31 3.53 -1.48
C GLN A 112 15.28 4.99 -1.02
N ALA A 113 14.28 5.76 -1.46
CA ALA A 113 14.10 7.14 -1.04
C ALA A 113 13.83 7.23 0.47
N CYS A 114 12.96 6.37 1.02
CA CYS A 114 12.70 6.29 2.46
C CYS A 114 13.97 5.96 3.27
N ILE A 115 14.80 5.01 2.80
CA ILE A 115 16.07 4.66 3.45
C ILE A 115 17.03 5.87 3.48
N LYS A 116 17.20 6.56 2.34
CA LYS A 116 18.03 7.78 2.28
C LYS A 116 17.45 8.91 3.13
N SER A 117 16.13 9.05 3.16
CA SER A 117 15.43 10.07 3.95
C SER A 117 15.66 9.85 5.43
N SER A 118 15.51 8.61 5.92
CA SER A 118 15.78 8.23 7.31
C SER A 118 17.23 8.55 7.71
N ALA A 119 18.20 8.22 6.85
CA ALA A 119 19.62 8.45 7.13
C ALA A 119 20.01 9.94 7.13
N SER A 120 19.34 10.78 6.33
CA SER A 120 19.68 12.20 6.18
C SER A 120 18.81 13.15 6.99
N GLY A 121 17.65 12.69 7.47
CA GLY A 121 16.64 13.54 8.15
C GLY A 121 15.94 14.52 7.20
N SER A 122 15.97 14.28 5.88
CA SER A 122 15.42 15.19 4.87
C SER A 122 14.57 14.46 3.83
N GLY A 123 13.67 15.19 3.16
CA GLY A 123 12.87 14.66 2.06
C GLY A 123 13.74 14.28 0.86
N VAL A 124 13.43 13.18 0.19
CA VAL A 124 14.17 12.66 -0.98
C VAL A 124 13.19 12.51 -2.14
N LEU A 125 13.53 13.08 -3.30
CA LEU A 125 12.72 12.92 -4.51
C LEU A 125 13.01 11.57 -5.17
N ILE A 126 12.00 10.99 -5.83
CA ILE A 126 12.19 9.75 -6.60
C ILE A 126 13.24 9.92 -7.71
N ALA A 127 13.31 11.12 -8.30
CA ALA A 127 14.30 11.46 -9.31
C ALA A 127 15.76 11.43 -8.80
N ASP A 128 15.99 11.43 -7.48
CA ASP A 128 17.33 11.37 -6.87
C ASP A 128 17.79 9.93 -6.57
N VAL A 129 16.92 8.94 -6.80
CA VAL A 129 17.18 7.51 -6.59
C VAL A 129 17.02 6.69 -7.85
N MET A 130 16.30 7.20 -8.85
CA MET A 130 16.16 6.56 -10.16
C MET A 130 17.10 7.19 -11.19
N PRO A 131 17.73 6.40 -12.06
CA PRO A 131 18.44 6.94 -13.22
C PRO A 131 17.48 7.77 -14.08
N ARG A 132 17.93 8.91 -14.59
CA ARG A 132 17.21 9.58 -15.67
C ARG A 132 17.27 8.67 -16.90
N GLY A 133 16.10 8.20 -17.33
CA GLY A 133 15.94 7.46 -18.59
C GLY A 133 16.24 8.32 -19.80
#